data_AF-A0A0G0I685-F1
#
_entry.id   AF-A0A0G0I685-F1
#
_cell.length_a   1.000
_cell.length_b   1.000
_cell.length_c   1.000
_cell.angle_alpha   90.00
_cell.angle_beta   90.00
_cell.angle_gamma   90.00
#
_symmetry.space_group_name_H-M   'P 1'
#
loop_
_entity.id
_entity.type
_entity.pdbx_description
1 polymer ?
#
loop_
_entity_poly.entity_id
_entity_poly.type
_entity_poly.pdbx_seq_one_letter_code
_entity_poly.pdbx_strand_id
1 'polypeptide(L)'
;MKKIIGIVVLVLILVWVVPWNKVNWGRVTWQPAEVVTVNGEAKSQEKNQIASYTAGVEAVNDKKEEAVNEVNTKIEALVGALKEFGIKDADIKTQNMSIYQDEQSYYDNGIQKSRKGQWRVNTSVEIKLREIDKASALADLVTKSGANNVWGPNFSMDDTNEIEKGLYDMAIKDAREKAESIAKASGRTLGKVLSVNDGGSTSGVYPMYAMKDGAGGGAITEPGSTTVYKNLTVVFELK
;
A
#
# COMPACT_ATOMS: atom_id res chain seq x y z
N MET A 1 70.34 25.87 -36.64
CA MET A 1 70.08 26.49 -35.32
C MET A 1 69.56 27.93 -35.40
N LYS A 2 70.22 28.86 -36.10
CA LYS A 2 69.79 30.29 -36.17
C LYS A 2 68.36 30.55 -36.68
N LYS A 3 67.86 29.76 -37.66
CA LYS A 3 66.48 29.89 -38.18
C LYS A 3 65.39 29.47 -37.17
N ILE A 4 65.65 28.42 -36.37
CA ILE A 4 64.72 27.93 -35.34
C ILE A 4 64.63 28.96 -34.21
N ILE A 5 65.77 29.54 -33.82
CA ILE A 5 65.82 30.61 -32.82
C ILE A 5 65.02 31.83 -33.28
N GLY A 6 65.13 32.23 -34.55
CA GLY A 6 64.34 33.34 -35.11
C GLY A 6 62.83 33.09 -35.08
N ILE A 7 62.39 31.87 -35.37
CA ILE A 7 60.97 31.49 -35.31
C ILE A 7 60.45 31.49 -33.86
N VAL A 8 61.23 30.95 -32.92
CA VAL A 8 60.84 30.93 -31.50
C VAL A 8 60.72 32.34 -30.94
N VAL A 9 61.65 33.24 -31.29
CA VAL A 9 61.60 34.65 -30.88
C VAL A 9 60.38 35.35 -31.48
N LEU A 10 60.05 35.09 -32.75
CA LEU A 10 58.85 35.65 -33.39
C LEU A 10 57.56 35.19 -32.72
N VAL A 11 57.46 33.91 -32.35
CA VAL A 11 56.29 33.37 -31.64
C VAL A 11 56.17 33.98 -30.25
N LEU A 12 57.29 34.13 -29.52
CA LEU A 12 57.29 34.76 -28.20
C LEU A 12 56.88 36.24 -28.27
N ILE A 13 57.34 36.98 -29.30
CA ILE A 13 56.92 38.36 -29.54
C ILE A 13 55.42 38.40 -29.85
N LEU A 14 54.90 37.50 -30.70
CA LEU A 14 53.48 37.41 -31.00
C LEU A 14 52.63 37.12 -29.75
N VAL A 15 53.06 36.19 -28.91
CA VAL A 15 52.39 35.90 -27.63
C VAL A 15 52.44 37.12 -26.70
N TRP A 16 53.53 37.88 -26.68
CA TRP A 16 53.61 39.07 -25.83
C TRP A 16 52.77 40.26 -26.34
N VAL A 17 52.65 40.40 -27.66
CA VAL A 17 51.88 41.49 -28.31
C VAL A 17 50.37 41.25 -28.25
N VAL A 18 49.92 40.00 -28.14
CA VAL A 18 48.50 39.68 -27.99
C VAL A 18 48.02 40.13 -26.59
N PRO A 19 47.03 41.02 -26.49
CA PRO A 19 46.48 41.45 -25.20
C PRO A 19 45.57 40.36 -24.63
N TRP A 20 46.16 39.31 -24.04
CA TRP A 20 45.44 38.18 -23.44
C TRP A 20 44.40 38.61 -22.41
N ASN A 21 44.64 39.74 -21.74
CA ASN A 21 43.70 40.37 -20.80
C ASN A 21 42.42 40.92 -21.44
N LYS A 22 42.39 41.08 -22.77
CA LYS A 22 41.20 41.47 -23.55
C LYS A 22 40.60 40.30 -24.34
N VAL A 23 41.24 39.13 -24.32
CA VAL A 23 40.68 37.92 -24.92
C VAL A 23 39.57 37.43 -24.00
N ASN A 24 38.33 37.74 -24.37
CA ASN A 24 37.15 37.17 -23.73
C ASN A 24 36.90 35.79 -24.33
N TRP A 25 37.24 34.73 -23.58
CA TRP A 25 37.08 33.33 -24.01
C TRP A 25 35.61 32.88 -24.11
N GLY A 26 34.66 33.81 -23.94
CA GLY A 26 33.25 33.50 -23.83
C GLY A 26 32.94 32.78 -22.51
N ARG A 27 31.64 32.66 -22.19
CA ARG A 27 31.20 31.77 -21.13
C ARG A 27 31.00 30.39 -21.73
N VAL A 28 31.71 29.39 -21.23
CA VAL A 28 31.37 27.98 -21.51
C VAL A 28 30.03 27.71 -20.83
N THR A 29 28.94 27.83 -21.57
CA THR A 29 27.62 27.44 -21.08
C THR A 29 27.36 26.01 -21.51
N TRP A 30 27.31 25.10 -20.54
CA TRP A 30 26.72 23.78 -20.76
C TRP A 30 25.26 24.04 -21.14
N GLN A 31 24.88 23.78 -22.40
CA GLN A 31 23.47 23.82 -22.76
C GLN A 31 22.75 22.74 -21.96
N PRO A 32 21.64 23.07 -21.28
CA PRO A 32 20.85 22.04 -20.60
C PRO A 32 20.40 21.04 -21.65
N ALA A 33 20.47 19.74 -21.32
CA ALA A 33 19.97 18.69 -22.21
C ALA A 33 18.52 19.01 -22.59
N GLU A 34 18.19 18.91 -23.88
CA GLU A 34 16.80 18.98 -24.31
C GLU A 34 16.09 17.71 -23.83
N VAL A 35 14.99 17.90 -23.10
CA VAL A 35 14.28 16.80 -22.45
C VAL A 35 12.78 16.91 -22.66
N VAL A 36 12.11 15.77 -22.64
CA VAL A 36 10.66 15.68 -22.51
C VAL A 36 10.33 14.97 -21.20
N THR A 37 9.43 15.58 -20.44
CA THR A 37 8.89 15.01 -19.20
C THR A 37 7.46 14.55 -19.47
N VAL A 38 7.17 13.30 -19.14
CA VAL A 38 5.85 12.68 -19.35
C VAL A 38 5.42 11.89 -18.13
N ASN A 39 4.12 11.73 -17.98
CA ASN A 39 3.52 10.85 -16.99
C ASN A 39 3.08 9.54 -17.67
N GLY A 40 3.68 8.44 -17.22
CA GLY A 40 3.31 7.08 -17.56
C GLY A 40 2.32 6.53 -16.55
N GLU A 41 1.28 5.87 -17.04
CA GLU A 41 0.19 5.36 -16.21
C GLU A 41 -0.06 3.88 -16.49
N ALA A 42 -0.30 3.11 -15.44
CA ALA A 42 -0.71 1.72 -15.56
C ALA A 42 -1.77 1.37 -14.53
N LYS A 43 -2.70 0.49 -14.92
CA LYS A 43 -3.71 -0.07 -14.03
C LYS A 43 -3.88 -1.56 -14.30
N SER A 44 -4.06 -2.34 -13.23
CA SER A 44 -4.53 -3.73 -13.32
C SER A 44 -5.75 -3.89 -12.43
N GLN A 45 -6.71 -4.67 -12.91
CA GLN A 45 -7.89 -5.03 -12.15
C GLN A 45 -7.85 -6.52 -11.90
N GLU A 46 -7.89 -6.89 -10.63
CA GLU A 46 -7.72 -8.26 -10.19
C GLU A 46 -8.80 -8.64 -9.21
N LYS A 47 -9.17 -9.91 -9.21
CA LYS A 47 -10.15 -10.41 -8.24
C LYS A 47 -9.53 -10.47 -6.85
N ASN A 48 -10.33 -10.16 -5.83
CA ASN A 48 -9.90 -10.38 -4.46
C ASN A 48 -9.77 -11.89 -4.19
N GLN A 49 -8.75 -12.25 -3.40
CA GLN A 49 -8.34 -13.64 -3.15
C GLN A 49 -8.37 -14.00 -1.66
N ILE A 50 -8.46 -12.99 -0.78
CA ILE A 50 -8.54 -13.17 0.66
C ILE A 50 -9.86 -12.63 1.16
N ALA A 51 -10.50 -13.37 2.05
CA ALA A 51 -11.56 -12.90 2.93
C ALA A 51 -11.01 -12.81 4.36
N SER A 52 -11.03 -11.62 4.94
CA SER A 52 -10.58 -11.39 6.31
C SER A 52 -11.78 -11.23 7.24
N TYR A 53 -11.70 -11.85 8.41
CA TYR A 53 -12.69 -11.77 9.47
C TYR A 53 -12.02 -11.33 10.77
N THR A 54 -12.80 -10.64 11.60
CA THR A 54 -12.43 -10.41 12.99
C THR A 54 -13.49 -11.03 13.87
N ALA A 55 -13.08 -11.93 14.77
CA ALA A 55 -13.94 -12.58 15.75
C ALA A 55 -13.63 -12.02 17.14
N GLY A 56 -14.59 -11.32 17.74
CA GLY A 56 -14.52 -10.81 19.11
C GLY A 56 -15.10 -11.81 20.10
N VAL A 57 -14.30 -12.14 21.11
CA VAL A 57 -14.71 -12.95 22.26
C VAL A 57 -14.74 -12.04 23.48
N GLU A 58 -15.81 -12.14 24.26
CA GLU A 58 -15.99 -11.35 25.47
C GLU A 58 -16.58 -12.20 26.60
N ALA A 59 -16.16 -11.92 27.82
CA ALA A 59 -16.74 -12.47 29.04
C ALA A 59 -16.93 -11.37 30.08
N VAL A 60 -17.98 -11.52 30.89
CA VAL A 60 -18.32 -10.62 31.99
C VAL A 60 -18.48 -11.46 33.25
N ASN A 61 -17.75 -11.13 34.31
CA ASN A 61 -17.81 -11.87 35.58
C ASN A 61 -17.54 -10.93 36.77
N ASP A 62 -18.04 -11.28 37.95
CA ASP A 62 -17.77 -10.56 39.20
C ASP A 62 -16.28 -10.64 39.60
N LYS A 63 -15.58 -11.73 39.21
CA LYS A 63 -14.15 -11.91 39.44
C LYS A 63 -13.36 -11.78 38.15
N LYS A 64 -12.26 -11.03 38.22
CA LYS A 64 -11.36 -10.81 37.07
C LYS A 64 -10.78 -12.12 36.54
N GLU A 65 -10.31 -13.00 37.43
CA GLU A 65 -9.67 -14.26 37.03
C GLU A 65 -10.64 -15.18 36.29
N GLU A 66 -11.91 -15.22 36.72
CA GLU A 66 -12.93 -16.03 36.07
C GLU A 66 -13.25 -15.49 34.66
N ALA A 67 -13.38 -14.16 34.49
CA ALA A 67 -13.58 -13.55 33.17
C ALA A 67 -12.41 -13.82 32.20
N VAL A 68 -11.16 -13.75 32.69
CA VAL A 68 -9.98 -14.03 31.86
C VAL A 68 -9.94 -15.51 31.45
N ASN A 69 -10.17 -16.43 32.38
CA ASN A 69 -10.17 -17.87 32.08
C ASN A 69 -11.27 -18.26 31.08
N GLU A 70 -12.45 -17.64 31.19
CA GLU A 70 -13.54 -17.87 30.25
C GLU A 70 -13.18 -17.41 28.83
N VAL A 71 -12.59 -16.21 28.69
CA VAL A 71 -12.13 -15.72 27.38
C VAL A 71 -11.04 -16.61 26.80
N ASN A 72 -10.05 -17.02 27.59
CA ASN A 72 -8.97 -17.90 27.11
C ASN A 72 -9.53 -19.23 26.60
N THR A 73 -10.44 -19.85 27.35
CA THR A 73 -11.07 -21.13 26.95
C THR A 73 -11.83 -21.00 25.63
N LYS A 74 -12.60 -19.91 25.46
CA LYS A 74 -13.34 -19.64 24.21
C LYS A 74 -12.39 -19.37 23.03
N ILE A 75 -11.31 -18.63 23.26
CA ILE A 75 -10.28 -18.36 22.24
C ILE A 75 -9.60 -19.66 21.81
N GLU A 76 -9.21 -20.52 22.76
CA GLU A 76 -8.58 -21.81 22.46
C GLU A 76 -9.52 -22.72 21.65
N ALA A 77 -10.79 -22.79 22.02
CA ALA A 77 -11.81 -23.54 21.28
C ALA A 77 -12.00 -22.98 19.86
N LEU A 78 -12.09 -21.66 19.71
CA LEU A 78 -12.20 -20.99 18.41
C LEU A 78 -10.97 -21.27 17.53
N VAL A 79 -9.76 -21.08 18.06
CA VAL A 79 -8.52 -21.35 17.32
C VAL A 79 -8.41 -22.81 16.92
N GLY A 80 -8.81 -23.75 17.80
CA GLY A 80 -8.90 -25.17 17.48
C GLY A 80 -9.83 -25.44 16.30
N ALA A 81 -11.07 -24.93 16.37
CA ALA A 81 -12.05 -25.09 15.30
C ALA A 81 -11.57 -24.49 13.96
N LEU A 82 -10.91 -23.33 13.98
CA LEU A 82 -10.34 -22.70 12.79
C LEU A 82 -9.24 -23.56 12.15
N LYS A 83 -8.38 -24.19 12.95
CA LYS A 83 -7.34 -25.09 12.45
C LYS A 83 -7.94 -26.36 11.86
N GLU A 84 -8.96 -26.94 12.50
CA GLU A 84 -9.69 -28.10 11.97
C GLU A 84 -10.42 -27.80 10.66
N PHE A 85 -10.93 -26.57 10.52
CA PHE A 85 -11.50 -26.08 9.27
C PHE A 85 -10.47 -25.91 8.14
N GLY A 86 -9.17 -25.92 8.48
CA GLY A 86 -8.07 -25.85 7.52
C GLY A 86 -7.40 -24.48 7.42
N ILE A 87 -7.69 -23.53 8.32
CA ILE A 87 -6.97 -22.26 8.37
C ILE A 87 -5.56 -22.50 8.92
N LYS A 88 -4.55 -21.94 8.25
CA LYS A 88 -3.15 -22.07 8.65
C LYS A 88 -2.87 -21.23 9.89
N ASP A 89 -1.95 -21.67 10.75
CA ASP A 89 -1.52 -20.92 11.94
C ASP A 89 -1.06 -19.49 11.62
N ALA A 90 -0.38 -19.29 10.49
CA ALA A 90 0.07 -17.97 10.04
C ALA A 90 -1.08 -17.02 9.64
N ASP A 91 -2.25 -17.57 9.35
CA ASP A 91 -3.46 -16.85 8.94
C ASP A 91 -4.43 -16.65 10.12
N ILE A 92 -4.05 -17.05 11.34
CA ILE A 92 -4.79 -16.82 12.59
C ILE A 92 -3.96 -15.92 13.50
N LYS A 93 -4.51 -14.77 13.87
CA LYS A 93 -3.80 -13.80 14.72
C LYS A 93 -4.69 -13.32 15.85
N THR A 94 -4.41 -13.77 17.07
CA THR A 94 -5.00 -13.18 18.27
C THR A 94 -4.46 -11.77 18.47
N GLN A 95 -5.36 -10.80 18.58
CA GLN A 95 -5.03 -9.40 18.83
C GLN A 95 -4.99 -9.11 20.34
N ASN A 96 -4.79 -7.84 20.69
CA ASN A 96 -4.64 -7.41 22.09
C ASN A 96 -5.90 -7.77 22.92
N MET A 97 -5.67 -8.22 24.15
CA MET A 97 -6.71 -8.43 25.16
C MET A 97 -6.91 -7.15 25.96
N SER A 98 -8.16 -6.71 26.13
CA SER A 98 -8.49 -5.59 27.02
C SER A 98 -9.28 -6.08 28.22
N ILE A 99 -8.89 -5.63 29.41
CA ILE A 99 -9.54 -5.97 30.68
C ILE A 99 -9.89 -4.69 31.40
N TYR A 100 -11.16 -4.51 31.74
CA TYR A 100 -11.61 -3.37 32.52
C TYR A 100 -12.74 -3.78 33.47
N GLN A 101 -12.98 -2.96 34.48
CA GLN A 101 -14.09 -3.12 35.41
C GLN A 101 -15.13 -2.07 35.08
N ASP A 102 -16.37 -2.50 34.85
CA ASP A 102 -17.47 -1.58 34.57
C ASP A 102 -17.76 -0.72 35.81
N GLU A 103 -18.21 0.51 35.59
CA GLU A 103 -18.78 1.35 36.63
C GLU A 103 -20.30 1.35 36.52
N GLN A 104 -20.98 1.02 37.61
CA GLN A 104 -22.43 1.04 37.71
C GLN A 104 -22.89 2.31 38.42
N SER A 105 -23.58 3.16 37.67
CA SER A 105 -24.27 4.32 38.24
C SER A 105 -25.54 3.89 38.95
N TYR A 106 -25.79 4.45 40.14
CA TYR A 106 -27.02 4.27 40.91
C TYR A 106 -27.44 5.61 41.53
N TYR A 107 -28.71 5.75 41.87
CA TYR A 107 -29.24 6.95 42.52
C TYR A 107 -29.45 6.68 44.01
N ASP A 108 -28.94 7.57 44.85
CA ASP A 108 -29.12 7.57 46.29
C ASP A 108 -29.61 8.96 46.71
N ASN A 109 -30.84 9.05 47.22
CA ASN A 109 -31.52 10.30 47.56
C ASN A 109 -31.50 11.36 46.43
N GLY A 110 -31.70 10.95 45.18
CA GLY A 110 -31.71 11.84 44.01
C GLY A 110 -30.33 12.27 43.51
N ILE A 111 -29.24 11.82 44.17
CA ILE A 111 -27.86 12.07 43.74
C ILE A 111 -27.34 10.85 42.99
N GLN A 112 -26.78 11.05 41.80
CA GLN A 112 -26.12 9.99 41.05
C GLN A 112 -24.77 9.65 41.69
N LYS A 113 -24.57 8.39 42.05
CA LYS A 113 -23.32 7.82 42.58
C LYS A 113 -22.85 6.68 41.67
N SER A 114 -21.56 6.38 41.69
CA SER A 114 -20.96 5.26 40.95
C SER A 114 -20.42 4.22 41.93
N ARG A 115 -20.58 2.93 41.60
CA ARG A 115 -19.92 1.81 42.28
C ARG A 115 -19.25 0.91 41.25
N LYS A 116 -18.21 0.19 41.68
CA LYS A 116 -17.58 -0.83 40.85
C LYS A 116 -18.58 -1.94 40.51
N GLY A 117 -18.70 -2.21 39.22
CA GLY A 117 -19.48 -3.31 38.65
C GLY A 117 -18.60 -4.52 38.35
N GLN A 118 -19.00 -5.26 37.32
CA GLN A 118 -18.37 -6.53 36.91
C GLN A 118 -17.10 -6.28 36.09
N TRP A 119 -16.22 -7.28 36.06
CA TRP A 119 -15.08 -7.30 35.17
C TRP A 119 -15.50 -7.74 33.78
N ARG A 120 -15.03 -7.02 32.78
CA ARG A 120 -15.24 -7.30 31.37
C ARG A 120 -13.89 -7.52 30.71
N VAL A 121 -13.77 -8.63 30.02
CA VAL A 121 -12.58 -9.01 29.27
C VAL A 121 -12.98 -9.19 27.82
N ASN A 122 -12.31 -8.50 26.90
CA ASN A 122 -12.49 -8.70 25.48
C ASN A 122 -11.16 -9.07 24.82
N THR A 123 -11.24 -9.84 23.73
CA THR A 123 -10.12 -10.16 22.85
C THR A 123 -10.68 -10.40 21.46
N SER A 124 -9.92 -10.05 20.43
CA SER A 124 -10.28 -10.35 19.05
C SER A 124 -9.27 -11.29 18.39
N VAL A 125 -9.75 -12.10 17.45
CA VAL A 125 -8.94 -12.95 16.59
C VAL A 125 -9.16 -12.50 15.15
N GLU A 126 -8.09 -12.09 14.49
CA GLU A 126 -8.07 -11.82 13.06
C GLU A 126 -7.82 -13.14 12.31
N ILE A 127 -8.63 -13.38 11.29
CA ILE A 127 -8.67 -14.65 10.55
C ILE A 127 -8.57 -14.30 9.06
N LYS A 128 -7.60 -14.89 8.36
CA LYS A 128 -7.46 -14.76 6.92
C LYS A 128 -7.87 -16.06 6.23
N LEU A 129 -8.83 -15.97 5.33
CA LEU A 129 -9.29 -17.08 4.51
C LEU A 129 -8.89 -16.86 3.06
N ARG A 130 -8.08 -17.76 2.49
CA ARG A 130 -7.66 -17.72 1.08
C ARG A 130 -8.62 -18.46 0.15
N GLU A 131 -9.41 -19.37 0.69
CA GLU A 131 -10.47 -20.08 -0.06
C GLU A 131 -11.80 -19.35 0.12
N ILE A 132 -12.01 -18.27 -0.64
CA ILE A 132 -13.17 -17.38 -0.45
C ILE A 132 -14.52 -18.12 -0.60
N ASP A 133 -14.59 -19.19 -1.38
CA ASP A 133 -15.83 -19.98 -1.52
C ASP A 133 -16.29 -20.61 -0.18
N LYS A 134 -15.38 -20.72 0.81
CA LYS A 134 -15.67 -21.21 2.16
C LYS A 134 -16.06 -20.11 3.15
N ALA A 135 -16.17 -18.86 2.70
CA ALA A 135 -16.47 -17.69 3.52
C ALA A 135 -17.71 -17.85 4.40
N SER A 136 -18.84 -18.27 3.83
CA SER A 136 -20.08 -18.46 4.57
C SER A 136 -19.97 -19.58 5.62
N ALA A 137 -19.33 -20.70 5.26
CA ALA A 137 -19.12 -21.81 6.18
C ALA A 137 -18.19 -21.42 7.35
N LEU A 138 -17.18 -20.60 7.09
CA LEU A 138 -16.31 -20.04 8.13
C LEU A 138 -17.08 -19.12 9.07
N ALA A 139 -17.95 -18.24 8.54
CA ALA A 139 -18.76 -17.35 9.37
C ALA A 139 -19.68 -18.12 10.33
N ASP A 140 -20.31 -19.19 9.84
CA ASP A 140 -21.14 -20.08 10.67
C ASP A 140 -20.31 -20.79 11.75
N LEU A 141 -19.11 -21.27 11.41
CA LEU A 141 -18.21 -21.92 12.35
C LEU A 141 -17.79 -20.96 13.47
N VAL A 142 -17.37 -19.74 13.12
CA VAL A 142 -16.92 -18.72 14.08
C VAL A 142 -18.04 -18.37 15.04
N THR A 143 -19.26 -18.23 14.53
CA THR A 143 -20.46 -17.94 15.34
C THR A 143 -20.76 -19.10 16.31
N LYS A 144 -20.70 -20.35 15.84
CA LYS A 144 -20.90 -21.54 16.68
C LYS A 144 -19.80 -21.75 17.72
N SER A 145 -18.59 -21.25 17.47
CA SER A 145 -17.43 -21.39 18.35
C SER A 145 -17.43 -20.40 19.53
N GLY A 146 -18.52 -19.64 19.73
CA GLY A 146 -18.67 -18.75 20.86
C GLY A 146 -18.04 -17.37 20.68
N ALA A 147 -17.75 -16.96 19.44
CA ALA A 147 -17.47 -15.56 19.16
C ALA A 147 -18.75 -14.74 19.34
N ASN A 148 -18.69 -13.72 20.20
CA ASN A 148 -19.83 -12.87 20.50
C ASN A 148 -20.07 -11.84 19.40
N ASN A 149 -18.99 -11.38 18.77
CA ASN A 149 -19.01 -10.41 17.70
C ASN A 149 -18.22 -10.95 16.51
N VAL A 150 -18.78 -10.89 15.30
CA VAL A 150 -18.08 -11.28 14.08
C VAL A 150 -18.19 -10.14 13.08
N TRP A 151 -17.05 -9.63 12.63
CA TRP A 151 -16.96 -8.59 11.62
C TRP A 151 -16.34 -9.17 10.35
N GLY A 152 -16.89 -8.80 9.19
CA GLY A 152 -16.46 -9.26 7.88
C GLY A 152 -17.54 -10.08 7.15
N PRO A 153 -17.20 -10.70 5.99
CA PRO A 153 -15.88 -10.69 5.37
C PRO A 153 -15.47 -9.32 4.81
N ASN A 154 -14.20 -8.96 4.97
CA ASN A 154 -13.55 -7.93 4.18
C ASN A 154 -12.66 -8.58 3.12
N PHE A 155 -12.91 -8.30 1.85
CA PHE A 155 -12.14 -8.89 0.77
C PHE A 155 -10.91 -8.06 0.42
N SER A 156 -9.78 -8.74 0.23
CA SER A 156 -8.55 -8.11 -0.23
C SER A 156 -7.82 -9.00 -1.24
N MET A 157 -6.87 -8.38 -1.91
CA MET A 157 -5.85 -9.10 -2.65
C MET A 157 -4.81 -9.70 -1.68
N ASP A 158 -4.19 -10.81 -2.08
CA ASP A 158 -3.17 -11.50 -1.28
C ASP A 158 -1.79 -10.86 -1.41
N ASP A 159 -1.21 -10.89 -2.62
CA ASP A 159 0.10 -10.32 -2.91
C ASP A 159 0.00 -9.27 -4.02
N THR A 160 0.26 -8.01 -3.68
CA THR A 160 0.31 -6.92 -4.65
C THR A 160 1.68 -6.80 -5.31
N ASN A 161 2.74 -7.43 -4.79
CA ASN A 161 4.11 -7.14 -5.22
C ASN A 161 4.39 -7.58 -6.66
N GLU A 162 3.90 -8.74 -7.08
CA GLU A 162 4.07 -9.20 -8.46
C GLU A 162 3.29 -8.34 -9.46
N ILE A 163 2.06 -7.96 -9.09
CA ILE A 163 1.22 -7.07 -9.90
C ILE A 163 1.87 -5.69 -10.00
N GLU A 164 2.44 -5.18 -8.90
CA GLU A 164 3.14 -3.91 -8.89
C GLU A 164 4.37 -3.92 -9.81
N LYS A 165 5.14 -5.02 -9.87
CA LYS A 165 6.24 -5.17 -10.84
C LYS A 165 5.74 -5.06 -12.28
N GLY A 166 4.66 -5.76 -12.62
CA GLY A 166 4.05 -5.66 -13.95
C GLY A 166 3.55 -4.25 -14.28
N LEU A 167 3.05 -3.50 -13.29
CA LEU A 167 2.61 -2.12 -13.45
C LEU A 167 3.76 -1.16 -13.75
N TYR A 168 4.96 -1.38 -13.22
CA TYR A 168 6.13 -0.56 -13.56
C TYR A 168 6.49 -0.68 -15.04
N ASP A 169 6.54 -1.91 -15.57
CA ASP A 169 6.84 -2.15 -16.98
C ASP A 169 5.79 -1.51 -17.90
N MET A 170 4.51 -1.66 -17.56
CA MET A 170 3.42 -1.04 -18.30
C MET A 170 3.47 0.49 -18.24
N ALA A 171 3.73 1.09 -17.08
CA ALA A 171 3.79 2.54 -16.92
C ALA A 171 4.99 3.16 -17.65
N ILE A 172 6.15 2.50 -17.64
CA ILE A 172 7.33 2.94 -18.42
C ILE A 172 7.05 2.85 -19.91
N LYS A 173 6.36 1.79 -20.36
CA LYS A 173 5.98 1.64 -21.76
C LYS A 173 5.02 2.75 -22.21
N ASP A 174 3.98 3.03 -21.43
CA ASP A 174 3.03 4.12 -21.69
C ASP A 174 3.74 5.50 -21.72
N ALA A 175 4.63 5.76 -20.76
CA ALA A 175 5.47 6.97 -20.78
C ALA A 175 6.29 7.08 -22.06
N ARG A 176 6.93 5.98 -22.50
CA ARG A 176 7.74 5.98 -23.72
C ARG A 176 6.90 6.29 -24.95
N GLU A 177 5.75 5.63 -25.12
CA GLU A 177 4.87 5.85 -26.28
C GLU A 177 4.38 7.31 -26.37
N LYS A 178 4.06 7.93 -25.22
CA LYS A 178 3.72 9.36 -25.13
C LYS A 178 4.91 10.23 -25.51
N ALA A 179 6.09 9.95 -24.97
CA ALA A 179 7.30 10.74 -25.24
C ALA A 179 7.75 10.63 -26.71
N GLU A 180 7.63 9.44 -27.33
CA GLU A 180 7.90 9.24 -28.76
C GLU A 180 6.96 10.08 -29.63
N SER A 181 5.68 10.13 -29.27
CA SER A 181 4.67 10.94 -29.96
C SER A 181 4.99 12.44 -29.86
N ILE A 182 5.38 12.91 -28.68
CA ILE A 182 5.78 14.30 -28.45
C ILE A 182 7.06 14.64 -29.23
N ALA A 183 8.09 13.79 -29.14
CA ALA A 183 9.35 13.98 -29.85
C ALA A 183 9.12 14.12 -31.36
N LYS A 184 8.34 13.19 -31.95
CA LYS A 184 8.00 13.22 -33.38
C LYS A 184 7.24 14.49 -33.77
N ALA A 185 6.28 14.92 -32.95
CA ALA A 185 5.51 16.15 -33.19
C ALA A 185 6.39 17.41 -33.09
N SER A 186 7.46 17.37 -32.29
CA SER A 186 8.45 18.44 -32.17
C SER A 186 9.58 18.38 -33.20
N GLY A 187 9.53 17.46 -34.17
CA GLY A 187 10.59 17.29 -35.16
C GLY A 187 11.90 16.73 -34.58
N ARG A 188 11.83 16.07 -33.42
CA ARG A 188 12.94 15.46 -32.69
C ARG A 188 12.79 13.95 -32.65
N THR A 189 13.82 13.28 -32.16
CA THR A 189 13.85 11.85 -31.88
C THR A 189 13.97 11.59 -30.38
N LEU A 190 13.33 10.54 -29.90
CA LEU A 190 13.39 10.18 -28.48
C LEU A 190 14.72 9.48 -28.17
N GLY A 191 15.40 9.96 -27.13
CA GLY A 191 16.64 9.41 -26.61
C GLY A 191 16.43 8.48 -25.42
N LYS A 192 17.48 8.35 -24.59
CA LYS A 192 17.46 7.49 -23.40
C LYS A 192 16.63 8.11 -22.26
N VAL A 193 16.20 7.27 -21.33
CA VAL A 193 15.65 7.72 -20.05
C VAL A 193 16.77 8.39 -19.25
N LEU A 194 16.50 9.59 -18.73
CA LEU A 194 17.41 10.38 -17.91
C LEU A 194 17.03 10.34 -16.43
N SER A 195 15.74 10.30 -16.13
CA SER A 195 15.22 10.22 -14.77
C SER A 195 13.87 9.52 -14.75
N VAL A 196 13.63 8.74 -13.70
CA VAL A 196 12.34 8.15 -13.37
C VAL A 196 12.04 8.56 -11.94
N ASN A 197 10.93 9.25 -11.74
CA ASN A 197 10.41 9.54 -10.42
C ASN A 197 9.13 8.74 -10.21
N ASP A 198 9.17 7.81 -9.26
CA ASP A 198 7.98 7.17 -8.74
C ASP A 198 7.32 8.15 -7.77
N GLY A 199 6.20 8.74 -8.19
CA GLY A 199 5.41 9.66 -7.36
C GLY A 199 4.77 8.97 -6.16
N GLY A 200 4.99 7.67 -5.99
CA GLY A 200 4.32 6.80 -5.05
C GLY A 200 3.08 6.18 -5.68
N SER A 201 2.82 4.92 -5.34
CA SER A 201 1.53 4.28 -5.59
C SER A 201 0.50 4.94 -4.66
N THR A 202 -0.36 5.81 -5.19
CA THR A 202 -1.66 6.04 -4.53
C THR A 202 -2.53 4.83 -4.85
N SER A 203 -2.24 3.70 -4.18
CA SER A 203 -3.07 2.50 -4.22
C SER A 203 -4.38 2.81 -3.50
N GLY A 204 -5.32 3.45 -4.21
CA GLY A 204 -6.69 3.54 -3.77
C GLY A 204 -7.34 2.17 -3.92
N VAL A 205 -7.40 1.40 -2.85
CA VAL A 205 -8.26 0.20 -2.79
C VAL A 205 -9.69 0.72 -2.81
N TYR A 206 -10.30 0.77 -3.98
CA TYR A 206 -11.73 0.98 -4.12
C TYR A 206 -12.39 -0.39 -4.21
N PRO A 207 -12.90 -0.95 -3.09
CA PRO A 207 -13.74 -2.13 -3.17
C PRO A 207 -14.99 -1.77 -3.99
N MET A 208 -15.10 -2.34 -5.18
CA MET A 208 -16.29 -2.19 -5.99
C MET A 208 -17.30 -3.25 -5.51
N TYR A 209 -18.23 -2.84 -4.65
CA TYR A 209 -19.32 -3.70 -4.21
C TYR A 209 -20.28 -3.92 -5.38
N ALA A 210 -20.53 -5.18 -5.75
CA ALA A 210 -21.66 -5.51 -6.60
C ALA A 210 -22.94 -5.17 -5.83
N MET A 211 -23.62 -4.08 -6.23
CA MET A 211 -24.95 -3.74 -5.69
C MET A 211 -25.90 -4.86 -6.13
N LYS A 212 -26.23 -5.75 -5.22
CA LYS A 212 -27.33 -6.71 -5.40
C LYS A 212 -28.40 -6.38 -4.37
N ASP A 213 -29.58 -6.04 -4.87
CA ASP A 213 -30.77 -5.71 -4.08
C ASP A 213 -31.01 -6.74 -2.97
N GLY A 214 -31.32 -6.22 -1.78
CA GLY A 214 -31.27 -6.96 -0.53
C GLY A 214 -32.29 -8.07 -0.33
N ALA A 215 -31.95 -9.00 0.56
CA ALA A 215 -32.88 -9.78 1.39
C ALA A 215 -32.08 -10.36 2.57
N GLY A 216 -32.63 -10.23 3.78
CA GLY A 216 -32.00 -10.70 5.01
C GLY A 216 -31.84 -12.22 5.07
N GLY A 217 -30.77 -12.66 5.76
CA GLY A 217 -30.48 -14.05 6.09
C GLY A 217 -29.34 -14.64 5.27
N GLY A 218 -28.09 -14.42 5.70
CA GLY A 218 -26.88 -15.03 5.11
C GLY A 218 -26.50 -14.41 3.77
N ALA A 219 -25.86 -13.25 3.78
CA ALA A 219 -25.44 -12.59 2.55
C ALA A 219 -24.38 -13.43 1.81
N ILE A 220 -24.72 -13.90 0.61
CA ILE A 220 -23.73 -14.35 -0.38
C ILE A 220 -22.92 -13.11 -0.73
N THR A 221 -21.70 -13.03 -0.21
CA THR A 221 -20.82 -11.90 -0.40
C THR A 221 -19.91 -12.18 -1.58
N GLU A 222 -20.06 -11.40 -2.66
CA GLU A 222 -19.17 -11.50 -3.80
C GLU A 222 -17.84 -10.79 -3.48
N PRO A 223 -16.68 -11.42 -3.76
CA PRO A 223 -15.38 -10.87 -3.38
C PRO A 223 -15.06 -9.50 -3.98
N GLY A 224 -15.73 -9.13 -5.08
CA GLY A 224 -15.40 -7.95 -5.88
C GLY A 224 -14.00 -8.04 -6.50
N SER A 225 -13.57 -6.92 -7.07
CA SER A 225 -12.23 -6.76 -7.65
C SER A 225 -11.57 -5.51 -7.09
N THR A 226 -10.24 -5.56 -6.93
CA THR A 226 -9.42 -4.41 -6.56
C THR A 226 -8.66 -3.93 -7.80
N THR A 227 -8.65 -2.62 -8.01
CA THR A 227 -7.84 -1.98 -9.04
C THR A 227 -6.56 -1.44 -8.40
N VAL A 228 -5.42 -1.83 -8.93
CA VAL A 228 -4.11 -1.30 -8.55
C VAL A 228 -3.64 -0.35 -9.65
N TYR A 229 -3.15 0.83 -9.28
CA TYR A 229 -2.72 1.88 -10.21
C TYR A 229 -1.29 2.33 -9.89
N LYS A 230 -0.54 2.73 -10.92
CA LYS A 230 0.81 3.29 -10.82
C LYS A 230 0.94 4.49 -11.75
N ASN A 231 1.55 5.57 -11.25
CA ASN A 231 1.91 6.74 -12.03
C ASN A 231 3.41 7.01 -11.88
N LEU A 232 4.11 7.13 -13.00
CA LEU A 232 5.53 7.44 -13.04
C LEU A 232 5.75 8.73 -13.82
N THR A 233 6.58 9.62 -13.28
CA THR A 233 7.08 10.75 -14.07
C THR A 233 8.43 10.36 -14.66
N VAL A 234 8.50 10.30 -15.98
CA VAL A 234 9.71 9.89 -16.71
C VAL A 234 10.22 11.07 -17.52
N VAL A 235 11.53 11.30 -17.44
CA VAL A 235 12.24 12.30 -18.22
C VAL A 235 13.09 11.58 -19.25
N PHE A 236 12.86 11.89 -20.52
CA PHE A 236 13.63 11.37 -21.65
C PHE A 236 14.47 12.48 -22.28
N GLU A 237 15.62 12.10 -22.83
CA GLU A 237 16.42 12.93 -23.71
C GLU A 237 15.69 13.14 -25.04
N LEU A 238 15.78 14.34 -25.62
CA LEU A 238 15.40 14.64 -26.99
C LEU A 238 16.65 14.88 -27.85
N LYS A 239 16.65 14.38 -29.08
CA LYS A 239 17.71 14.54 -30.07
C LYS A 239 17.16 15.15 -31.35
#